data_AF-A0A967H9R8-F1
#
_entry.id   AF-A0A967H9R8-F1
#
_cell.length_a   1.000
_cell.length_b   1.000
_cell.length_c   1.000
_cell.angle_alpha   90.00
_cell.angle_beta   90.00
_cell.angle_gamma   90.00
#
_symmetry.space_group_name_H-M   'P 1'
#
loop_
_entity.id
_entity.type
_entity.pdbx_description
1 polymer ?
#
loop_
_entity_poly.entity_id
_entity_poly.type
_entity_poly.pdbx_seq_one_letter_code
_entity_poly.pdbx_strand_id
1 'polypeptide(L)'
;VSELKKSVHPRAVVATRVGRKVVKEDVLLNVLAFLLLYILLYGAGVLALALLGHDLPTAVGASAAAIGNIGPGLGDVGAVDNYGWMGPGSHTVLMFLMLVGRLEIF
;
A
#
# COMPACT_ATOMS: atom_id res chain seq x y z
N VAL A 1 5.15 -15.21 -13.56
CA VAL A 1 5.69 -16.31 -14.40
C VAL A 1 4.67 -16.84 -15.43
N SER A 2 3.36 -16.85 -15.14
CA SER A 2 2.32 -17.28 -16.09
C SER A 2 2.23 -16.39 -17.35
N GLU A 3 2.21 -15.06 -17.17
CA GLU A 3 2.11 -14.09 -18.27
C GLU A 3 3.30 -14.14 -19.25
N LEU A 4 4.52 -14.26 -18.72
CA LEU A 4 5.73 -14.44 -19.55
C LEU A 4 5.69 -15.73 -20.37
N LYS A 5 5.08 -16.81 -19.87
CA LYS A 5 4.92 -18.06 -20.62
C LYS A 5 3.79 -17.99 -21.66
N LYS A 6 2.69 -17.28 -21.38
CA LYS A 6 1.62 -17.00 -22.37
C LYS A 6 2.13 -16.12 -23.53
N SER A 7 3.04 -15.18 -23.26
CA SER A 7 3.65 -14.34 -24.31
C SER A 7 4.54 -15.12 -25.29
N VAL A 8 5.14 -16.24 -24.87
CA VAL A 8 6.00 -17.07 -25.73
C VAL A 8 5.23 -18.24 -26.34
N HIS A 9 4.21 -18.76 -25.66
CA HIS A 9 3.33 -19.84 -26.15
C HIS A 9 1.85 -19.43 -26.01
N PRO A 10 1.27 -18.75 -27.02
CA PRO A 10 -0.08 -18.17 -26.94
C PRO A 10 -1.21 -19.22 -26.87
N ARG A 11 -0.93 -20.49 -27.18
CA ARG A 11 -1.88 -21.62 -27.07
C ARG A 11 -1.75 -22.42 -25.77
N ALA A 12 -0.86 -22.01 -24.86
CA ALA A 12 -0.70 -22.70 -23.60
C ALA A 12 -1.84 -22.31 -22.63
N VAL A 13 -2.66 -23.29 -22.23
CA VAL A 13 -3.60 -23.15 -21.11
C VAL A 13 -2.79 -23.16 -19.81
N VAL A 14 -2.18 -22.02 -19.49
CA VAL A 14 -1.42 -21.84 -18.25
C VAL A 14 -2.40 -21.44 -17.15
N ALA A 15 -2.89 -22.42 -16.41
CA ALA A 15 -3.67 -22.17 -15.21
C ALA A 15 -2.78 -21.58 -14.12
N THR A 16 -3.04 -20.34 -13.69
CA THR A 16 -2.45 -19.74 -12.49
C THR A 16 -2.97 -20.49 -11.27
N ARG A 17 -2.09 -21.28 -10.65
CA ARG A 17 -2.41 -22.07 -9.46
C ARG A 17 -1.76 -21.43 -8.23
N VAL A 18 -2.56 -21.22 -7.19
CA VAL A 18 -2.08 -20.96 -5.83
C VAL A 18 -2.33 -22.24 -5.05
N GLY A 19 -1.26 -23.01 -4.78
CA GLY A 19 -1.36 -24.36 -4.21
C GLY A 19 -2.02 -25.36 -5.17
N ARG A 20 -3.09 -26.04 -4.72
CA ARG A 20 -3.83 -27.06 -5.52
C ARG A 20 -5.06 -26.51 -6.26
N LYS A 21 -5.41 -25.23 -6.10
CA LYS A 21 -6.61 -24.63 -6.72
C LYS A 21 -6.25 -23.80 -7.95
N VAL A 22 -7.05 -23.92 -9.01
CA VAL A 22 -7.00 -23.04 -10.19
C VAL A 22 -7.63 -21.72 -9.79
N VAL A 23 -6.85 -20.64 -9.86
CA VAL A 23 -7.31 -19.29 -9.56
C VAL A 23 -8.03 -18.76 -10.80
N LYS A 24 -9.29 -18.33 -10.64
CA LYS A 24 -10.06 -17.69 -11.71
C LYS A 24 -9.45 -16.32 -12.04
N GLU A 25 -9.51 -15.92 -13.31
CA GLU A 25 -8.97 -14.63 -13.76
C GLU A 25 -9.56 -13.43 -12.98
N ASP A 26 -10.81 -13.52 -12.52
CA ASP A 26 -11.45 -12.49 -11.67
C ASP A 26 -10.67 -12.18 -10.38
N VAL A 27 -10.07 -13.19 -9.76
CA VAL A 27 -9.29 -13.01 -8.52
C VAL A 27 -7.98 -12.27 -8.82
N LEU A 28 -7.37 -12.52 -9.97
CA LEU A 28 -6.17 -11.81 -10.40
C LEU A 28 -6.47 -10.32 -10.64
N LEU A 29 -7.60 -10.02 -11.27
CA LEU A 29 -8.05 -8.65 -11.49
C LEU A 29 -8.32 -7.93 -10.17
N ASN A 30 -8.95 -8.59 -9.19
CA ASN A 30 -9.20 -8.00 -7.87
C ASN A 30 -7.89 -7.72 -7.10
N VAL A 31 -6.91 -8.62 -7.14
CA VAL A 31 -5.60 -8.40 -6.51
C VAL A 31 -4.87 -7.23 -7.17
N LEU A 32 -4.95 -7.11 -8.50
CA LEU A 32 -4.33 -5.99 -9.21
C LEU A 32 -5.02 -4.65 -8.86
N ALA A 33 -6.35 -4.62 -8.83
CA ALA A 33 -7.13 -3.45 -8.43
C ALA A 33 -6.78 -3.03 -6.99
N PHE A 34 -6.67 -3.99 -6.08
CA PHE A 34 -6.22 -3.77 -4.71
C PHE A 34 -4.83 -3.13 -4.66
N LEU A 35 -3.86 -3.70 -5.39
CA LEU A 35 -2.49 -3.18 -5.43
C LEU A 35 -2.44 -1.73 -5.97
N LEU A 36 -3.18 -1.44 -7.04
CA LEU A 36 -3.23 -0.11 -7.63
C LEU A 36 -3.82 0.91 -6.65
N LEU A 37 -4.92 0.56 -5.99
CA LEU A 37 -5.55 1.43 -5.02
C LEU A 37 -4.67 1.66 -3.79
N TYR A 38 -3.97 0.63 -3.33
CA TYR A 38 -3.00 0.73 -2.23
C TYR A 38 -1.89 1.73 -2.56
N ILE A 39 -1.27 1.62 -3.74
CA ILE A 39 -0.19 2.52 -4.18
C ILE A 39 -0.72 3.96 -4.34
N LEU A 40 -1.94 4.12 -4.88
CA LEU A 40 -2.57 5.42 -5.05
C LEU A 40 -2.82 6.12 -3.70
N LEU A 41 -3.38 5.41 -2.74
CA LEU A 41 -3.64 5.95 -1.40
C LEU A 41 -2.35 6.24 -0.64
N TYR A 42 -1.37 5.36 -0.76
CA TYR A 42 -0.04 5.60 -0.21
C TYR A 42 0.57 6.89 -0.78
N GLY A 43 0.58 7.05 -2.12
CA GLY A 43 1.08 8.25 -2.78
C GLY A 43 0.31 9.51 -2.37
N ALA A 44 -1.02 9.44 -2.26
CA ALA A 44 -1.86 10.54 -1.78
C ALA A 44 -1.53 10.91 -0.32
N GLY A 45 -1.27 9.92 0.53
CA GLY A 45 -0.83 10.11 1.91
C GLY A 45 0.50 10.85 2.01
N VAL A 46 1.49 10.43 1.23
CA VAL A 46 2.81 11.07 1.17
C VAL A 46 2.67 12.53 0.74
N LEU A 47 1.90 12.80 -0.31
CA LEU A 47 1.65 14.16 -0.79
C LEU A 47 0.93 15.00 0.26
N ALA A 48 -0.09 14.46 0.93
CA ALA A 48 -0.83 15.17 1.96
C ALA A 48 0.06 15.57 3.15
N LEU A 49 0.94 14.68 3.61
CA LEU A 49 1.88 14.99 4.69
C LEU A 49 2.95 16.00 4.26
N ALA A 50 3.47 15.90 3.04
CA ALA A 50 4.39 16.88 2.50
C ALA A 50 3.75 18.28 2.38
N LEU A 51 2.49 18.36 1.95
CA LEU A 51 1.72 19.61 1.90
C LEU A 51 1.45 20.20 3.29
N LEU A 52 1.41 19.37 4.33
CA LEU A 52 1.30 19.79 5.73
C LEU A 52 2.64 20.25 6.34
N GLY A 53 3.71 20.26 5.54
CA GLY A 53 5.02 20.81 5.91
C GLY A 53 6.04 19.80 6.44
N HIS A 54 5.74 18.49 6.37
CA HIS A 54 6.69 17.44 6.76
C HIS A 54 7.73 17.22 5.67
N ASP A 55 8.96 16.90 6.08
CA ASP A 55 10.02 16.52 5.15
C ASP A 55 9.68 15.21 4.42
N LEU A 56 10.27 15.03 3.24
CA LEU A 56 9.94 13.90 2.38
C LEU A 56 10.25 12.52 3.02
N PRO A 57 11.42 12.31 3.68
CA PRO A 57 11.67 11.07 4.43
C PRO A 57 10.59 10.76 5.47
N THR A 58 10.18 11.74 6.28
CA THR A 58 9.13 11.55 7.30
C THR A 58 7.76 11.32 6.66
N ALA A 59 7.39 12.06 5.61
CA ALA A 59 6.11 11.89 4.92
C ALA A 59 5.98 10.50 4.27
N VAL A 60 7.06 10.02 3.63
CA VAL A 60 7.18 8.68 3.05
C VAL A 60 7.10 7.61 4.15
N GLY A 61 7.91 7.76 5.20
CA GLY A 61 7.98 6.83 6.31
C GLY A 61 6.66 6.70 7.07
N ALA A 62 6.06 7.82 7.45
CA ALA A 62 4.80 7.87 8.19
C ALA A 62 3.64 7.29 7.37
N SER A 63 3.54 7.64 6.08
CA SER A 63 2.48 7.11 5.21
C SER A 63 2.62 5.60 4.99
N ALA A 64 3.84 5.10 4.78
CA ALA A 64 4.12 3.67 4.61
C ALA A 64 3.81 2.88 5.89
N ALA A 65 4.23 3.42 7.04
CA ALA A 65 3.94 2.82 8.34
C ALA A 65 2.44 2.82 8.67
N ALA A 66 1.71 3.88 8.31
CA ALA A 66 0.27 3.99 8.56
C ALA A 66 -0.54 3.03 7.67
N ILE A 67 -0.36 3.06 6.35
CA ILE A 67 -1.12 2.19 5.45
C ILE A 67 -0.79 0.71 5.65
N GLY A 68 0.46 0.39 6.01
CA GLY A 68 0.88 -0.95 6.38
C GLY A 68 0.55 -1.35 7.82
N ASN A 69 -0.03 -0.45 8.62
CA ASN A 69 -0.29 -0.64 10.06
C ASN A 69 0.93 -1.16 10.85
N ILE A 70 2.12 -0.66 10.52
CA ILE A 70 3.41 -1.09 11.10
C ILE A 70 3.65 -0.40 12.44
N GLY A 71 3.41 0.91 12.52
CA GLY A 71 3.71 1.75 13.68
C GLY A 71 4.93 2.67 13.43
N PRO A 72 6.16 2.21 13.69
CA PRO A 72 7.36 3.01 13.42
C PRO A 72 7.61 3.17 11.91
N GLY A 73 8.01 4.37 11.51
CA GLY A 73 8.30 4.75 10.13
C GLY A 73 9.77 5.12 9.91
N LEU A 74 10.00 5.97 8.91
CA LEU A 74 11.29 6.55 8.56
C LEU A 74 11.27 8.06 8.88
N GLY A 75 12.43 8.68 9.08
CA GLY A 75 12.53 10.09 9.45
C GLY A 75 12.17 10.31 10.92
N ASP A 76 11.52 11.43 11.21
CA ASP A 76 11.19 11.87 12.58
C ASP A 76 10.01 11.10 13.22
N VAL A 77 9.62 9.97 12.60
CA VAL A 77 8.67 8.98 13.13
C VAL A 77 9.30 7.58 13.23
N GLY A 78 10.63 7.53 13.33
CA GLY A 78 11.40 6.31 13.49
C GLY A 78 11.11 5.56 14.79
N ALA A 79 11.74 4.39 14.96
CA ALA A 79 11.55 3.55 16.15
C ALA A 79 11.98 4.19 17.47
N VAL A 80 12.79 5.25 17.41
CA VAL A 80 13.25 6.05 18.56
C VAL A 80 12.43 7.33 18.75
N ASP A 81 11.54 7.65 17.82
CA ASP A 81 10.70 8.85 17.80
C ASP A 81 9.22 8.50 17.98
N ASN A 82 8.35 9.51 17.88
CA ASN A 82 6.91 9.37 18.06
C ASN A 82 6.13 10.35 17.16
N TYR A 83 4.81 10.18 17.08
CA TYR A 83 3.93 11.02 16.24
C TYR A 83 3.36 12.24 16.98
N GLY A 84 3.72 12.47 18.25
CA GLY A 84 3.08 13.46 19.11
C GLY A 84 3.34 14.91 18.71
N TRP A 85 4.43 15.16 17.98
CA TRP A 85 4.79 16.48 17.45
C TRP A 85 4.00 16.85 16.18
N MET A 86 3.34 15.89 15.54
CA MET A 86 2.55 16.15 14.34
C MET A 86 1.22 16.85 14.67
N GLY A 87 0.81 17.78 13.80
CA GLY A 87 -0.43 18.51 13.98
C GLY A 87 -1.70 17.67 13.69
N PRO A 88 -2.89 18.19 14.07
CA PRO A 88 -4.16 17.47 13.91
C PRO A 88 -4.48 17.04 12.47
N GLY A 89 -4.07 17.85 11.48
CA GLY A 89 -4.25 17.53 10.07
C GLY A 89 -3.49 16.26 9.66
N SER A 90 -2.25 16.11 10.13
CA SER A 90 -1.41 14.94 9.84
C SER A 90 -1.95 13.69 10.52
N HIS A 91 -2.40 13.79 11.78
CA HIS A 91 -3.04 12.67 12.47
C HIS A 91 -4.30 12.21 11.74
N THR A 92 -5.10 13.13 11.19
CA THR A 92 -6.32 12.78 10.45
C THR A 92 -5.99 11.95 9.21
N VAL A 93 -4.95 12.35 8.46
CA VAL A 93 -4.45 11.61 7.29
C VAL A 93 -3.95 10.23 7.70
N LEU A 94 -3.12 10.15 8.74
CA LEU A 94 -2.54 8.88 9.21
C LEU A 94 -3.60 7.92 9.74
N MET A 95 -4.57 8.41 10.52
CA MET A 95 -5.69 7.60 11.01
C MET A 95 -6.52 7.05 9.84
N PHE A 96 -6.80 7.88 8.85
CA PHE A 96 -7.51 7.43 7.64
C PHE A 96 -6.71 6.33 6.91
N LEU A 97 -5.40 6.51 6.72
CA LEU A 97 -4.55 5.50 6.09
C LEU A 97 -4.49 4.19 6.89
N MET A 98 -4.41 4.25 8.22
CA MET A 98 -4.44 3.07 9.08
C MET A 98 -5.77 2.32 8.99
N LEU A 99 -6.90 3.06 9.06
CA LEU A 99 -8.24 2.48 8.91
C LEU A 99 -8.38 1.79 7.56
N VAL A 100 -7.99 2.47 6.48
CA VAL A 100 -8.07 1.91 5.14
C VAL A 100 -7.15 0.71 4.95
N GLY A 101 -5.92 0.79 5.48
CA GLY A 101 -4.97 -0.32 5.47
C GLY A 101 -5.45 -1.53 6.28
N ARG A 102 -6.25 -1.30 7.34
CA ARG A 102 -6.78 -2.36 8.20
C ARG A 102 -8.07 -2.95 7.69
N LEU A 103 -8.90 -2.13 7.04
CA LEU A 103 -10.18 -2.52 6.46
C LEU A 103 -10.03 -3.18 5.09
N GLU A 104 -8.79 -3.44 4.64
CA GLU A 104 -8.43 -4.08 3.36
C GLU A 104 -9.46 -3.79 2.28
N ILE A 105 -9.31 -2.67 1.59
CA ILE A 105 -10.28 -2.16 0.61
C ILE A 105 -10.73 -3.28 -0.34
N PHE A 106 -11.89 -3.90 -0.07
CA PHE A 106 -12.81 -4.68 -0.91
C PHE A 106 -13.67 -5.62 -0.06
#